data_AF-A0A7S2ML95-F1
#
_entry.id   AF-A0A7S2ML95-F1
#
_cell.length_a   1.000
_cell.length_b   1.000
_cell.length_c   1.000
_cell.angle_alpha   90.00
_cell.angle_beta   90.00
_cell.angle_gamma   90.00
#
_symmetry.space_group_name_H-M   'P 1'
#
loop_
_entity.id
_entity.type
_entity.pdbx_description
1 polymer ?
#
loop_
_entity_poly.entity_id
_entity_poly.type
_entity_poly.pdbx_seq_one_letter_code
_entity_poly.pdbx_strand_id
1 'polypeptide(L)'
;MPRCTAAPFADRHLARLLTDEGFMRYLSSRAELIELAVDERVRQQVAREVARLEALGRHEREVELHVSQITDTILTLKCPKADCLRAFNDFDGCMLLVCGACRTRFCGWCLQACDGGGDPHHHLLTCPAKPNHIGSGVEQAIYPDGEEMLMGGHPTFDAHHEQRKREAVNGLLRGLPPTVARDVWVRLRPQLEGDLGIQQPASGP
;
A
#
# COMPACT_ATOMS: atom_id res chain seq x y z
N MET A 1 -27.80 -4.76 43.60
CA MET A 1 -27.75 -4.14 44.93
C MET A 1 -28.12 -2.67 44.81
N PRO A 2 -29.03 -2.14 45.64
CA PRO A 2 -29.40 -0.72 45.57
C PRO A 2 -28.21 0.16 45.99
N ARG A 3 -27.89 1.17 45.17
CA ARG A 3 -26.85 2.16 45.51
C ARG A 3 -27.43 3.14 46.54
N CYS A 4 -26.75 3.29 47.67
CA CYS A 4 -27.11 4.30 48.67
C CYS A 4 -27.04 5.71 48.06
N THR A 5 -28.08 6.52 48.24
CA THR A 5 -28.19 7.89 47.70
C THR A 5 -27.95 8.99 48.74
N ALA A 6 -27.68 8.61 50.00
CA ALA A 6 -27.39 9.57 51.06
C ALA A 6 -26.05 10.29 50.79
N ALA A 7 -25.96 11.56 51.19
CA ALA A 7 -24.73 12.32 51.09
C ALA A 7 -23.63 11.70 51.99
N PRO A 8 -22.37 11.70 51.55
CA PRO A 8 -21.27 11.20 52.38
C PRO A 8 -21.09 12.06 53.63
N PHE A 9 -20.71 11.41 54.75
CA PHE A 9 -20.37 12.12 55.97
C PHE A 9 -19.11 12.97 55.77
N ALA A 10 -19.12 14.20 56.29
CA ALA A 10 -17.94 15.05 56.28
C ALA A 10 -16.91 14.56 57.29
N ASP A 11 -15.62 14.61 56.92
CA ASP A 11 -14.49 14.19 57.77
C ASP A 11 -14.54 14.81 59.16
N ARG A 12 -14.89 16.11 59.24
CA ARG A 12 -15.01 16.84 60.51
C ARG A 12 -16.04 16.22 61.48
N HIS A 13 -17.10 15.61 60.95
CA HIS A 13 -18.12 14.96 61.77
C HIS A 13 -17.63 13.59 62.23
N LEU A 14 -16.94 12.85 61.36
CA LEU A 14 -16.31 11.58 61.70
C LEU A 14 -15.22 11.75 62.77
N ALA A 15 -14.37 12.77 62.64
CA ALA A 15 -13.30 13.07 63.60
C ALA A 15 -13.81 13.44 65.01
N ARG A 16 -15.03 13.99 65.12
CA ARG A 16 -15.64 14.35 66.42
C ARG A 16 -16.35 13.18 67.10
N LEU A 17 -16.75 12.17 66.33
CA LEU A 17 -17.60 11.07 66.80
C LEU A 17 -16.82 9.77 67.01
N LEU A 18 -15.73 9.57 66.28
CA LEU A 18 -14.89 8.38 66.36
C LEU A 18 -13.76 8.56 67.38
N THR A 19 -13.29 7.45 67.94
CA THR A 19 -12.02 7.42 68.68
C THR A 19 -10.86 7.67 67.73
N ASP A 20 -9.69 8.04 68.26
CA ASP A 20 -8.48 8.23 67.46
C ASP A 20 -8.15 6.99 66.61
N GLU A 21 -8.25 5.79 67.21
CA GLU A 21 -8.04 4.52 66.51
C GLU A 21 -9.06 4.32 65.37
N GLY A 22 -10.35 4.62 65.63
CA GLY A 22 -11.40 4.51 64.63
C GLY A 22 -11.23 5.49 63.47
N PHE A 23 -10.83 6.73 63.76
CA PHE A 23 -10.58 7.75 62.74
C PHE A 23 -9.31 7.44 61.92
N MET A 24 -8.24 6.94 62.55
CA MET A 24 -7.04 6.50 61.81
C MET A 24 -7.32 5.31 60.87
N ARG A 25 -8.17 4.36 61.28
CA ARG A 25 -8.64 3.28 60.40
C ARG A 25 -9.44 3.80 59.21
N TYR A 26 -10.28 4.82 59.42
CA TYR A 26 -10.99 5.48 58.33
C TYR A 26 -10.02 6.16 57.34
N LEU A 27 -9.05 6.93 57.85
CA LEU A 27 -8.10 7.65 57.00
C LEU A 27 -7.23 6.70 56.17
N SER A 28 -6.74 5.61 56.76
CA SER A 28 -5.96 4.58 56.05
C SER A 28 -6.80 3.89 54.97
N SER A 29 -8.01 3.42 55.32
CA SER A 29 -8.92 2.81 54.33
C SER A 29 -9.25 3.76 53.18
N ARG A 30 -9.41 5.06 53.47
CA ARG A 30 -9.66 6.06 52.42
C ARG A 30 -8.44 6.29 51.54
N ALA A 31 -7.25 6.34 52.13
CA ALA A 31 -6.00 6.47 51.38
C ALA A 31 -5.81 5.29 50.43
N GLU A 32 -6.03 4.05 50.91
CA GLU A 32 -5.97 2.84 50.08
C GLU A 32 -6.96 2.89 48.91
N LEU A 33 -8.20 3.33 49.13
CA LEU A 33 -9.19 3.46 48.05
C LEU A 33 -8.79 4.52 47.02
N ILE A 34 -8.18 5.61 47.46
CA ILE A 34 -7.66 6.65 46.57
C ILE A 34 -6.48 6.11 45.76
N GLU A 35 -5.54 5.41 46.40
CA GLU A 35 -4.40 4.78 45.74
C GLU A 35 -4.86 3.78 44.67
N LEU A 36 -5.83 2.91 44.99
CA LEU A 36 -6.42 1.98 44.03
C LEU A 36 -7.06 2.70 42.83
N ALA A 37 -7.77 3.82 43.08
CA ALA A 37 -8.38 4.61 42.00
C ALA A 37 -7.33 5.31 41.13
N VAL A 38 -6.22 5.76 41.73
CA VAL A 38 -5.07 6.33 41.00
C VAL A 38 -4.39 5.26 40.16
N ASP A 39 -4.10 4.09 40.73
CA ASP A 39 -3.49 2.96 40.03
C ASP A 39 -4.32 2.52 38.82
N GLU A 40 -5.64 2.40 38.98
CA GLU A 40 -6.53 2.05 37.88
C GLU A 40 -6.51 3.11 36.77
N ARG A 41 -6.51 4.40 37.15
CA ARG A 41 -6.41 5.49 36.18
C ARG A 41 -5.09 5.45 35.41
N VAL A 42 -3.98 5.17 36.09
CA VAL A 42 -2.66 5.01 35.47
C VAL A 42 -2.65 3.83 34.51
N ARG A 43 -3.18 2.66 34.92
CA ARG A 43 -3.30 1.48 34.06
C ARG A 43 -4.11 1.76 32.79
N GLN A 44 -5.24 2.47 32.92
CA GLN A 44 -6.05 2.86 31.77
C GLN A 44 -5.30 3.78 30.81
N GLN A 45 -4.51 4.73 31.33
CA GLN A 45 -3.72 5.62 30.50
C GLN A 45 -2.61 4.86 29.76
N VAL A 46 -1.89 3.97 30.46
CA VAL A 46 -0.87 3.11 29.84
C VAL A 46 -1.47 2.24 28.74
N ALA A 47 -2.61 1.60 28.98
CA ALA A 47 -3.27 0.75 28.00
C ALA A 47 -3.67 1.53 26.72
N ARG A 48 -4.13 2.78 26.87
CA ARG A 48 -4.46 3.65 25.73
C ARG A 48 -3.23 4.02 24.91
N GLU A 49 -2.13 4.37 25.57
CA GLU A 49 -0.89 4.72 24.86
C GLU A 49 -0.29 3.51 24.14
N VAL A 50 -0.29 2.33 24.76
CA VAL A 50 0.13 1.08 24.09
C VAL A 50 -0.73 0.82 22.85
N ALA A 51 -2.05 0.88 22.97
CA ALA A 51 -2.95 0.66 21.84
C ALA A 51 -2.74 1.69 20.71
N ARG A 52 -2.46 2.95 21.05
CA ARG A 52 -2.14 4.02 20.09
C ARG A 52 -0.84 3.73 19.35
N LEU A 53 0.22 3.36 20.07
CA LEU A 53 1.53 3.04 19.46
C LEU A 53 1.44 1.81 18.56
N GLU A 54 0.70 0.77 18.98
CA GLU A 54 0.45 -0.40 18.13
C GLU A 54 -0.34 -0.03 16.87
N ALA A 55 -1.33 0.85 16.97
CA ALA A 55 -2.09 1.32 15.83
C ALA A 55 -1.20 2.09 14.84
N LEU A 56 -0.30 2.96 15.33
CA LEU A 56 0.68 3.64 14.50
C LEU A 56 1.61 2.64 13.80
N GLY A 57 2.06 1.61 14.52
CA GLY A 57 2.87 0.53 13.94
C GLY A 57 2.12 -0.30 12.88
N ARG A 58 0.81 -0.47 13.00
CA ARG A 58 -0.01 -1.12 11.95
C ARG A 58 -0.15 -0.23 10.72
N HIS A 59 -0.46 1.05 10.92
CA HIS A 59 -0.57 2.03 9.83
C HIS A 59 0.71 2.11 9.00
N GLU A 60 1.86 2.20 9.67
CA GLU A 60 3.17 2.27 9.00
C GLU A 60 3.45 1.03 8.14
N ARG A 61 3.14 -0.17 8.64
CA ARG A 61 3.29 -1.42 7.88
C ARG A 61 2.37 -1.49 6.68
N GLU A 62 1.15 -0.98 6.81
CA GLU A 62 0.17 -0.92 5.72
C GLU A 62 0.65 0.03 4.61
N VAL A 63 1.18 1.20 4.98
CA VAL A 63 1.81 2.12 4.03
C VAL A 63 2.98 1.43 3.31
N GLU A 64 3.89 0.80 4.04
CA GLU A 64 5.08 0.16 3.45
C GLU A 64 4.72 -1.01 2.53
N LEU A 65 3.69 -1.80 2.89
CA LEU A 65 3.16 -2.87 2.04
C LEU A 65 2.73 -2.32 0.68
N HIS A 66 1.96 -1.23 0.67
CA HIS A 66 1.48 -0.64 -0.58
C HIS A 66 2.56 0.08 -1.36
N VAL A 67 3.54 0.68 -0.68
CA VAL A 67 4.73 1.24 -1.32
C VAL A 67 5.48 0.15 -2.09
N SER A 68 5.83 -0.96 -1.43
CA SER A 68 6.49 -2.10 -2.08
C SER A 68 5.62 -2.68 -3.21
N GLN A 69 4.30 -2.82 -3.00
CA GLN A 69 3.40 -3.29 -4.04
C GLN A 69 3.45 -2.40 -5.30
N ILE A 70 3.41 -1.08 -5.13
CA ILE A 70 3.49 -0.13 -6.25
C ILE A 70 4.86 -0.21 -6.92
N THR A 71 5.96 -0.10 -6.17
CA THR A 71 7.31 -0.09 -6.75
C THR A 71 7.64 -1.39 -7.45
N ASP A 72 7.35 -2.52 -6.81
CA ASP A 72 7.79 -3.83 -7.27
C ASP A 72 6.84 -4.45 -8.29
N THR A 73 5.54 -4.19 -8.20
CA THR A 73 4.56 -4.90 -9.03
C THR A 73 3.98 -4.02 -10.14
N ILE A 74 3.88 -2.71 -9.92
CA ILE A 74 3.26 -1.79 -10.88
C ILE A 74 4.33 -1.04 -11.67
N LEU A 75 5.25 -0.34 -10.99
CA LEU A 75 6.21 0.55 -11.65
C LEU A 75 7.34 -0.21 -12.36
N THR A 76 7.72 -1.37 -11.83
CA THR A 76 8.79 -2.20 -12.38
C THR A 76 8.24 -3.20 -13.39
N LEU A 77 8.67 -3.10 -14.64
CA LEU A 77 8.36 -4.10 -15.66
C LEU A 77 9.21 -5.35 -15.42
N LYS A 78 8.57 -6.53 -15.40
CA LYS A 78 9.21 -7.81 -15.01
C LYS A 78 8.83 -8.95 -15.95
N CYS A 79 9.67 -9.97 -15.96
CA CYS A 79 9.34 -11.25 -16.59
C CYS A 79 8.07 -11.86 -15.97
N PRO A 80 7.08 -12.31 -16.76
CA PRO A 80 5.85 -12.90 -16.24
C PRO A 80 6.01 -14.28 -15.63
N LYS A 81 7.17 -14.94 -15.85
CA LYS A 81 7.39 -16.28 -15.32
C LYS A 81 7.53 -16.20 -13.80
N ALA A 82 6.65 -16.89 -13.08
CA ALA A 82 6.49 -16.77 -11.62
C ALA A 82 7.74 -17.15 -10.81
N ASP A 83 8.60 -18.02 -11.35
CA ASP A 83 9.88 -18.43 -10.76
C ASP A 83 11.06 -17.51 -11.15
N CYS A 84 10.84 -16.51 -12.03
CA CYS A 84 11.88 -15.60 -12.52
C CYS A 84 11.67 -14.17 -12.02
N LEU A 85 10.55 -13.53 -12.39
CA LEU A 85 10.18 -12.14 -12.01
C LEU A 85 11.29 -11.09 -12.20
N ARG A 86 12.30 -11.35 -13.02
CA ARG A 86 13.43 -10.44 -13.24
C ARG A 86 12.93 -9.17 -13.92
N ALA A 87 13.31 -8.02 -13.36
CA ALA A 87 13.10 -6.73 -14.00
C ALA A 87 13.86 -6.63 -15.32
N PHE A 88 13.28 -5.95 -16.30
CA PHE A 88 13.95 -5.61 -17.56
C PHE A 88 13.81 -4.10 -17.81
N ASN A 89 14.92 -3.47 -18.19
CA ASN A 89 15.01 -2.01 -18.30
C ASN A 89 15.17 -1.54 -19.75
N ASP A 90 15.62 -2.42 -20.64
CA ASP A 90 15.99 -2.05 -21.99
C ASP A 90 14.96 -2.65 -22.96
N PHE A 91 14.08 -1.78 -23.46
CA PHE A 91 13.30 -2.06 -24.66
C PHE A 91 14.22 -1.81 -25.86
N ASP A 92 14.23 -2.68 -26.85
CA ASP A 92 15.12 -2.59 -28.03
C ASP A 92 14.34 -2.29 -29.33
N GLY A 93 13.05 -1.94 -29.20
CA GLY A 93 12.13 -1.74 -30.32
C GLY A 93 11.28 -2.96 -30.63
N CYS A 94 11.62 -4.15 -30.12
CA CYS A 94 10.89 -5.38 -30.39
C CYS A 94 9.78 -5.65 -29.37
N MET A 95 8.53 -5.75 -29.84
CA MET A 95 7.39 -6.09 -28.96
C MET A 95 7.36 -7.57 -28.53
N LEU A 96 8.22 -8.42 -29.10
CA LEU A 96 8.46 -9.78 -28.60
C LEU A 96 9.62 -9.77 -27.61
N LEU A 97 9.32 -9.57 -26.33
CA LEU A 97 10.34 -9.51 -25.31
C LEU A 97 10.86 -10.90 -24.96
N VAL A 98 12.17 -11.00 -24.71
CA VAL A 98 12.83 -12.23 -24.28
C VAL A 98 13.55 -11.98 -22.96
N CYS A 99 13.21 -12.75 -21.93
CA CYS A 99 13.88 -12.61 -20.64
C CYS A 99 15.34 -13.05 -20.75
N GLY A 100 16.28 -12.17 -20.38
CA GLY A 100 17.71 -12.50 -20.37
C GLY A 100 18.12 -13.64 -19.41
N ALA A 101 17.32 -13.89 -18.36
CA ALA A 101 17.63 -14.91 -17.36
C ALA A 101 17.01 -16.28 -17.69
N CYS A 102 15.68 -16.34 -17.88
CA CYS A 102 14.97 -17.61 -18.08
C CYS A 102 14.57 -17.87 -19.54
N ARG A 103 14.91 -16.96 -20.47
CA ARG A 103 14.61 -17.05 -21.92
C ARG A 103 13.13 -17.14 -22.28
N THR A 104 12.23 -16.91 -21.33
CA THR A 104 10.78 -16.82 -21.59
C THR A 104 10.51 -15.68 -22.57
N ARG A 105 9.73 -15.98 -23.60
CA ARG A 105 9.20 -14.99 -24.55
C ARG A 105 7.87 -14.45 -24.04
N PHE A 106 7.66 -13.15 -24.09
CA PHE A 106 6.46 -12.53 -23.59
C PHE A 106 6.10 -11.26 -24.36
N CYS A 107 4.83 -10.89 -24.29
CA CYS A 107 4.28 -9.78 -25.03
C CYS A 107 4.68 -8.43 -24.44
N GLY A 108 5.24 -7.54 -25.24
CA GLY A 108 5.56 -6.17 -24.85
C GLY A 108 4.33 -5.35 -24.46
N TRP A 109 3.13 -5.66 -24.97
CA TRP A 109 1.90 -4.91 -24.64
C TRP A 109 1.29 -5.33 -23.31
N CYS A 110 0.98 -6.62 -23.13
CA CYS A 110 0.29 -7.10 -21.94
C CYS A 110 1.23 -7.66 -20.86
N LEU A 111 2.50 -7.92 -21.20
CA LEU A 111 3.50 -8.57 -20.35
C LEU A 111 3.14 -10.01 -19.95
N GLN A 112 2.32 -10.71 -20.73
CA GLN A 112 2.02 -12.13 -20.51
C GLN A 112 2.97 -13.03 -21.31
N ALA A 113 3.24 -14.21 -20.77
CA ALA A 113 4.05 -15.22 -21.44
C ALA A 113 3.40 -15.65 -22.77
N CYS A 114 4.22 -15.81 -23.80
CA CYS A 114 3.82 -16.36 -25.10
C CYS A 114 4.19 -17.85 -25.13
N ASP A 115 3.61 -18.65 -24.24
CA ASP A 115 3.98 -20.06 -23.98
C ASP A 115 3.14 -21.11 -24.73
N GLY A 116 2.16 -20.68 -25.53
CA GLY A 116 1.22 -21.55 -26.25
C GLY A 116 1.78 -22.35 -27.43
N GLY A 117 3.09 -22.47 -27.61
CA GLY A 117 3.73 -23.26 -28.68
C GLY A 117 3.49 -22.80 -30.12
N GLY A 118 2.69 -21.75 -30.33
CA GLY A 118 2.43 -21.11 -31.62
C GLY A 118 3.37 -19.93 -31.90
N ASP A 119 3.13 -19.26 -33.03
CA ASP A 119 3.87 -18.06 -33.42
C ASP A 119 3.61 -16.92 -32.41
N PRO A 120 4.61 -16.50 -31.62
CA PRO A 120 4.45 -15.43 -30.64
C PRO A 120 4.08 -14.09 -31.29
N HIS A 121 4.36 -13.90 -32.58
CA HIS A 121 3.97 -12.70 -33.32
C HIS A 121 2.44 -12.58 -33.48
N HIS A 122 1.72 -13.71 -33.53
CA HIS A 122 0.26 -13.70 -33.61
C HIS A 122 -0.37 -12.98 -32.41
N HIS A 123 0.11 -13.29 -31.19
CA HIS A 123 -0.38 -12.62 -29.99
C HIS A 123 -0.10 -11.11 -30.03
N LEU A 124 1.05 -10.67 -30.57
CA LEU A 124 1.39 -9.24 -30.66
C LEU A 124 0.44 -8.49 -31.61
N LEU A 125 0.05 -9.11 -32.71
CA LEU A 125 -0.87 -8.55 -33.70
C LEU A 125 -2.29 -8.40 -33.15
N THR A 126 -2.75 -9.37 -32.35
CA THR A 126 -4.12 -9.43 -31.84
C THR A 126 -4.22 -9.14 -30.33
N CYS A 127 -3.16 -8.61 -29.72
CA CYS A 127 -3.12 -8.39 -28.27
C CYS A 127 -4.22 -7.39 -27.87
N PRO A 128 -5.13 -7.74 -26.95
CA PRO A 128 -6.15 -6.80 -26.47
C PRO A 128 -5.58 -5.56 -25.77
N ALA A 129 -4.35 -5.67 -25.26
CA ALA A 129 -3.65 -4.55 -24.64
C ALA A 129 -2.97 -3.64 -25.66
N LYS A 130 -2.93 -3.98 -26.95
CA LYS A 130 -2.34 -3.12 -27.98
C LYS A 130 -3.21 -1.87 -28.17
N PRO A 131 -2.65 -0.64 -28.11
CA PRO A 131 -3.41 0.57 -28.36
C PRO A 131 -4.05 0.61 -29.77
N ASN A 132 -5.34 0.92 -29.84
CA ASN A 132 -6.15 0.89 -31.09
C ASN A 132 -5.68 1.85 -32.20
N HIS A 133 -4.95 2.91 -31.84
CA HIS A 133 -4.44 3.89 -32.80
C HIS A 133 -3.13 3.45 -33.46
N ILE A 134 -2.49 2.41 -32.93
CA ILE A 134 -1.38 1.73 -33.60
C ILE A 134 -2.03 0.77 -34.59
N GLY A 135 -1.94 1.09 -35.88
CA GLY A 135 -2.50 0.25 -36.93
C GLY A 135 -2.06 -1.22 -36.80
N SER A 136 -2.81 -2.13 -37.42
CA SER A 136 -2.35 -3.51 -37.65
C SER A 136 -1.08 -3.55 -38.52
N GLY A 137 -0.79 -2.47 -39.26
CA GLY A 137 0.50 -2.24 -39.89
C GLY A 137 1.55 -1.88 -38.86
N VAL A 138 2.26 -2.91 -38.38
CA VAL A 138 3.68 -2.71 -38.09
C VAL A 138 4.33 -2.12 -39.32
N GLU A 139 5.15 -1.08 -39.17
CA GLU A 139 6.14 -0.79 -40.21
C GLU A 139 6.98 -2.07 -40.34
N GLN A 140 6.69 -2.86 -41.39
CA GLN A 140 7.37 -4.10 -41.70
C GLN A 140 8.80 -3.76 -42.08
N ALA A 141 9.69 -3.64 -41.09
CA ALA A 141 11.11 -3.76 -41.34
C ALA A 141 11.40 -5.26 -41.49
N ILE A 142 11.71 -5.68 -42.71
CA ILE A 142 12.18 -7.04 -43.01
C ILE A 142 13.70 -7.03 -42.78
N TYR A 143 14.21 -7.90 -41.91
CA TYR A 143 15.66 -8.09 -41.77
C TYR A 143 16.25 -8.65 -43.08
N PRO A 144 17.56 -8.48 -43.35
CA PRO A 144 18.20 -9.04 -44.55
C PRO A 144 18.06 -10.56 -44.71
N ASP A 145 17.75 -11.28 -43.62
CA ASP A 145 17.51 -12.73 -43.57
C ASP A 145 16.03 -13.13 -43.69
N GLY A 146 15.11 -12.17 -43.78
CA GLY A 146 13.67 -12.40 -44.03
C GLY A 146 12.79 -12.51 -42.78
N GLU A 147 13.31 -12.27 -41.57
CA GLU A 147 12.46 -12.22 -40.37
C GLU A 147 11.66 -10.89 -40.28
N GLU A 148 10.37 -10.97 -39.91
CA GLU A 148 9.48 -9.81 -39.76
C GLU A 148 9.71 -9.11 -38.41
N MET A 149 10.04 -7.82 -38.41
CA MET A 149 10.19 -7.03 -37.18
C MET A 149 8.87 -6.39 -36.76
N LEU A 150 8.32 -6.79 -35.60
CA LEU A 150 7.15 -6.13 -35.01
C LEU A 150 7.56 -4.93 -34.15
N MET A 151 7.70 -3.79 -34.81
CA MET A 151 8.07 -2.53 -34.19
C MET A 151 6.87 -1.82 -33.56
N GLY A 152 7.00 -1.47 -32.29
CA GLY A 152 6.37 -0.27 -31.75
C GLY A 152 7.51 0.54 -31.18
N GLY A 153 7.89 1.66 -31.81
CA GLY A 153 9.06 2.43 -31.39
C GLY A 153 9.00 2.77 -29.89
N HIS A 154 10.17 3.04 -29.28
CA HIS A 154 10.31 3.42 -27.86
C HIS A 154 9.19 4.34 -27.34
N PRO A 155 8.83 5.45 -28.01
CA PRO A 155 7.79 6.36 -27.51
C PRO A 155 6.43 5.70 -27.32
N THR A 156 6.10 4.72 -28.15
CA THR A 156 4.82 4.02 -28.10
C THR A 156 4.78 2.96 -27.00
N PHE A 157 5.90 2.25 -26.79
CA PHE A 157 6.05 1.33 -25.67
C PHE A 157 5.98 2.08 -24.34
N ASP A 158 6.75 3.16 -24.21
CA ASP A 158 6.82 3.96 -23.00
C ASP A 158 5.46 4.58 -22.67
N ALA A 159 4.82 5.25 -23.63
CA ALA A 159 3.50 5.85 -23.42
C ALA A 159 2.43 4.83 -23.00
N HIS A 160 2.46 3.63 -23.61
CA HIS A 160 1.53 2.56 -23.25
C HIS A 160 1.74 2.09 -21.80
N HIS A 161 2.99 1.82 -21.40
CA HIS A 161 3.26 1.35 -20.04
C HIS A 161 3.14 2.44 -19.00
N GLU A 162 3.45 3.69 -19.31
CA GLU A 162 3.14 4.83 -18.45
C GLU A 162 1.64 4.93 -18.19
N GLN A 163 0.81 4.83 -19.23
CA GLN A 163 -0.64 4.84 -19.08
C GLN A 163 -1.14 3.67 -18.23
N ARG A 164 -0.65 2.45 -18.49
CA ARG A 164 -1.01 1.27 -17.67
C ARG A 164 -0.60 1.42 -16.21
N LYS A 165 0.62 1.89 -15.95
CA LYS A 165 1.12 2.16 -14.60
C LYS A 165 0.25 3.21 -13.91
N ARG A 166 -0.07 4.30 -14.61
CA ARG A 166 -0.95 5.37 -14.12
C ARG A 166 -2.31 4.86 -13.72
N GLU A 167 -2.96 4.06 -14.58
CA GLU A 167 -4.27 3.47 -14.28
C GLU A 167 -4.22 2.51 -13.10
N ALA A 168 -3.21 1.64 -13.04
CA ALA A 168 -3.04 0.68 -11.96
C ALA A 168 -2.77 1.36 -10.60
N VAL A 169 -1.87 2.35 -10.56
CA VAL A 169 -1.61 3.14 -9.35
C VAL A 169 -2.86 3.90 -8.90
N ASN A 170 -3.54 4.60 -9.81
CA ASN A 170 -4.77 5.32 -9.48
C ASN A 170 -5.90 4.38 -9.02
N GLY A 171 -5.99 3.18 -9.58
CA GLY A 171 -6.92 2.15 -9.12
C GLY A 171 -6.62 1.72 -7.69
N LEU A 172 -5.36 1.43 -7.40
CA LEU A 172 -4.91 1.03 -6.06
C LEU A 172 -5.14 2.15 -5.04
N LEU A 173 -4.64 3.36 -5.30
CA LEU A 173 -4.77 4.49 -4.37
C LEU A 173 -6.23 4.84 -4.04
N ARG A 174 -7.15 4.73 -5.01
CA ARG A 174 -8.59 4.95 -4.78
C ARG A 174 -9.24 3.90 -3.87
N GLY A 175 -8.67 2.69 -3.81
CA GLY A 175 -9.16 1.62 -2.94
C GLY A 175 -8.64 1.67 -1.51
N LEU A 176 -7.65 2.51 -1.21
CA LEU A 176 -7.03 2.60 0.10
C LEU A 176 -7.76 3.58 1.03
N PRO A 177 -7.64 3.40 2.37
CA PRO A 177 -8.04 4.43 3.33
C PRO A 177 -7.36 5.78 3.00
N PRO A 178 -8.05 6.93 3.12
CA PRO A 178 -7.51 8.23 2.69
C PRO A 178 -6.15 8.59 3.33
N THR A 179 -5.95 8.24 4.60
CA THR A 179 -4.69 8.48 5.30
C THR A 179 -3.56 7.63 4.74
N VAL A 180 -3.81 6.35 4.47
CA VAL A 180 -2.84 5.43 3.86
C VAL A 180 -2.51 5.87 2.43
N ALA A 181 -3.53 6.16 1.63
CA ALA A 181 -3.37 6.61 0.24
C ALA A 181 -2.48 7.86 0.14
N ARG A 182 -2.72 8.84 1.02
CA ARG A 182 -1.91 10.06 1.13
C ARG A 182 -0.46 9.74 1.49
N ASP A 183 -0.25 8.94 2.53
CA ASP A 183 1.09 8.68 3.05
C ASP A 183 1.92 7.83 2.07
N VAL A 184 1.29 6.89 1.34
CA VAL A 184 1.88 6.18 0.20
C VAL A 184 2.26 7.15 -0.91
N TRP A 185 1.35 8.05 -1.30
CA TRP A 185 1.63 9.05 -2.34
C TRP A 185 2.81 9.95 -1.96
N VAL A 186 2.90 10.39 -0.70
CA VAL A 186 4.02 11.23 -0.22
C VAL A 186 5.36 10.50 -0.37
N ARG A 187 5.44 9.21 -0.06
CA ARG A 187 6.68 8.42 -0.20
C ARG A 187 7.12 8.24 -1.65
N LEU A 188 6.15 8.11 -2.55
CA LEU A 188 6.40 7.85 -3.98
C LEU A 188 6.25 9.09 -4.86
N ARG A 189 6.15 10.28 -4.26
CA ARG A 189 5.88 11.53 -4.99
C ARG A 189 6.80 11.73 -6.20
N PRO A 190 8.13 11.58 -6.10
CA PRO A 190 9.00 11.81 -7.26
C PRO A 190 8.62 10.96 -8.48
N GLN A 191 8.32 9.68 -8.28
CA GLN A 191 7.96 8.75 -9.35
C GLN A 191 6.52 8.98 -9.84
N LEU A 192 5.59 9.23 -8.91
CA LEU A 192 4.18 9.37 -9.27
C LEU A 192 3.89 10.70 -9.97
N GLU A 193 4.43 11.80 -9.44
CA GLU A 193 4.22 13.14 -10.00
C GLU A 193 5.15 13.38 -11.20
N GLY A 194 6.43 13.03 -11.08
CA GLY A 194 7.43 13.27 -12.12
C GLY A 194 7.26 12.38 -13.34
N ASP A 195 7.24 11.06 -13.14
CA ASP A 195 7.26 10.11 -14.25
C ASP A 195 5.85 9.83 -14.80
N LEU A 196 4.84 9.80 -13.91
CA LEU A 196 3.48 9.41 -14.30
C LEU A 196 2.46 10.56 -14.30
N GLY A 197 2.80 11.76 -13.81
CA GLY A 197 1.88 12.89 -13.74
C GLY A 197 0.67 12.67 -12.82
N ILE A 198 0.76 11.77 -11.85
CA ILE A 198 -0.30 11.42 -10.92
C ILE A 198 -0.37 12.46 -9.79
N GLN A 199 -1.53 13.12 -9.71
CA GLN A 199 -1.81 14.09 -8.66
C GLN A 199 -2.08 13.42 -7.32
N GLN A 200 -1.84 14.14 -6.23
CA GLN A 200 -2.14 13.66 -4.88
C GLN A 200 -3.63 13.29 -4.75
N PRO A 201 -3.97 12.13 -4.16
CA PRO A 201 -5.36 11.78 -3.91
C PRO A 201 -6.02 12.85 -3.02
N ALA A 202 -7.25 13.24 -3.37
CA ALA A 202 -7.99 14.23 -2.61
C ALA A 202 -8.12 13.79 -1.14
N SER A 203 -7.81 14.71 -0.23
CA SER A 203 -8.11 14.52 1.19
C SER A 203 -9.62 14.35 1.32
N GLY A 204 -10.10 13.13 1.58
CA GLY A 204 -11.50 12.91 1.94
C GLY A 204 -11.87 13.74 3.18
N PRO A 205 -13.16 14.10 3.34
CA PRO A 205 -13.64 14.84 4.51
C PRO A 205 -13.41 14.09 5.83
#